data_AF-A0A162D722-F1
#
_entry.id   AF-A0A162D722-F1
#
_cell.length_a   1.000
_cell.length_b   1.000
_cell.length_c   1.000
_cell.angle_alpha   90.00
_cell.angle_beta   90.00
_cell.angle_gamma   90.00
#
_symmetry.space_group_name_H-M   'P 1'
#
loop_
_entity.id
_entity.type
_entity.pdbx_description
1 polymer ?
#
loop_
_entity_poly.entity_id
_entity_poly.type
_entity_poly.pdbx_seq_one_letter_code
_entity_poly.pdbx_strand_id
1 'polypeptide(L)'
;MISAYPISEWMMIPYRQVGELTAAKTHFNETLSKSRVIIENAFGLLKQRFRQLVRLDFHSVDTMAKFVISCCVLHNLCIYAKDPFDETLIELERDEFGDLIGQEEPDDLK
;
A
#
# COMPACT_ATOMS: atom_id res chain seq x y z
N MET A 1 7.20 7.64 -4.65
CA MET A 1 7.91 6.53 -5.32
C MET A 1 6.91 5.53 -5.93
N ILE A 2 6.62 5.58 -7.24
CA ILE A 2 5.85 4.54 -7.99
C ILE A 2 6.50 4.31 -9.37
N SER A 3 7.84 4.31 -9.43
CA SER A 3 8.57 4.03 -10.68
C SER A 3 8.88 2.54 -10.89
N ALA A 4 8.34 1.65 -10.05
CA ALA A 4 8.69 0.23 -10.08
C ALA A 4 8.05 -0.57 -11.23
N TYR A 5 6.96 -0.06 -11.83
CA TYR A 5 6.23 -0.76 -12.89
C TYR A 5 6.08 0.13 -14.14
N PRO A 6 6.41 -0.38 -15.34
CA PRO A 6 6.25 0.37 -16.58
C PRO A 6 4.77 0.51 -16.95
N ILE A 7 4.43 1.59 -17.65
CA ILE A 7 3.10 1.74 -18.26
C ILE A 7 2.85 0.55 -19.18
N SER A 8 1.71 -0.09 -19.00
CA SER A 8 1.30 -1.30 -19.74
C SER A 8 -0.12 -1.12 -20.26
N GLU A 9 -0.54 -1.93 -21.22
CA GLU A 9 -1.90 -1.88 -21.79
C GLU A 9 -3.00 -2.05 -20.73
N TRP A 10 -2.68 -2.73 -19.63
CA TRP A 10 -3.56 -3.01 -18.48
C TRP A 10 -3.25 -2.19 -17.22
N MET A 11 -2.25 -1.29 -17.24
CA MET A 11 -1.85 -0.54 -16.03
C MET A 11 -1.36 0.86 -16.39
N MET A 12 -2.16 1.87 -16.01
CA MET A 12 -1.74 3.27 -16.02
C MET A 12 -0.93 3.61 -14.77
N ILE A 13 0.03 4.53 -14.93
CA ILE A 13 0.87 5.05 -13.85
C ILE A 13 0.55 6.53 -13.61
N PRO A 14 0.83 7.06 -12.40
CA PRO A 14 0.67 8.48 -12.14
C PRO A 14 1.47 9.32 -13.14
N TYR A 15 0.89 10.43 -13.60
CA TYR A 15 1.60 11.38 -14.45
C TYR A 15 2.70 12.07 -13.65
N ARG A 16 3.93 12.05 -14.17
CA ARG A 16 5.05 12.83 -13.62
C ARG A 16 4.75 14.31 -13.76
N GLN A 17 5.01 15.07 -12.70
CA GLN A 17 4.83 16.52 -12.72
C GLN A 17 6.03 17.17 -13.39
N VAL A 18 6.03 17.17 -14.73
CA VAL A 18 6.98 17.92 -15.54
C VAL A 18 6.21 19.10 -16.13
N GLY A 19 6.37 20.29 -15.54
CA GLY A 19 5.58 21.48 -15.88
C GLY A 19 4.14 21.44 -15.36
N GLU A 20 3.25 22.26 -15.95
CA GLU A 20 1.84 22.28 -15.57
C GLU A 20 1.11 21.03 -16.09
N LEU A 21 0.52 20.27 -15.16
CA LEU A 21 -0.38 19.17 -15.49
C LEU A 21 -1.73 19.72 -15.96
N THR A 22 -2.29 19.11 -17.00
CA THR A 22 -3.67 19.42 -17.40
C THR A 22 -4.64 19.00 -16.29
N ALA A 23 -5.77 19.68 -16.16
CA ALA A 23 -6.78 19.40 -15.13
C ALA A 23 -7.20 17.92 -15.09
N ALA A 24 -7.30 17.27 -16.26
CA ALA A 24 -7.61 15.84 -16.36
C ALA A 24 -6.51 14.94 -15.76
N LYS A 25 -5.23 15.27 -15.99
CA LYS A 25 -4.09 14.51 -15.43
C LYS A 25 -3.99 14.69 -13.92
N THR A 26 -4.22 15.91 -13.43
CA THR A 26 -4.27 16.19 -11.99
C THR A 26 -5.39 15.41 -11.32
N HIS A 27 -6.59 15.45 -11.87
CA HIS A 27 -7.74 14.70 -11.33
C HIS A 27 -7.49 13.18 -11.29
N PHE A 28 -6.85 12.64 -12.33
CA PHE A 28 -6.44 11.23 -12.35
C PHE A 28 -5.46 10.91 -11.21
N ASN A 29 -4.37 11.69 -11.09
CA ASN A 29 -3.36 11.51 -10.04
C ASN A 29 -3.97 11.61 -8.64
N GLU A 30 -4.86 12.57 -8.39
CA GLU A 30 -5.55 12.71 -7.11
C GLU A 30 -6.41 11.50 -6.78
N THR A 31 -7.21 11.02 -7.74
CA THR A 31 -8.09 9.86 -7.57
C THR A 31 -7.27 8.59 -7.30
N LEU A 32 -6.19 8.41 -8.04
CA LEU A 32 -5.27 7.29 -7.86
C LEU A 32 -4.63 7.35 -6.46
N SER A 33 -4.12 8.50 -6.04
CA SER A 33 -3.51 8.70 -4.72
C SER A 33 -4.50 8.42 -3.59
N LYS A 34 -5.73 8.94 -3.67
CA LYS A 34 -6.79 8.65 -2.68
C LYS A 34 -7.10 7.16 -2.58
N SER A 35 -7.21 6.49 -3.72
CA SER A 35 -7.46 5.04 -3.77
C SER A 35 -6.30 4.26 -3.15
N ARG A 36 -5.05 4.70 -3.40
CA ARG A 36 -3.85 4.06 -2.86
C ARG A 36 -3.78 4.15 -1.34
N VAL A 37 -4.12 5.31 -0.76
CA VAL A 37 -4.19 5.48 0.70
C VAL A 37 -5.15 4.48 1.34
N ILE A 38 -6.33 4.26 0.75
CA ILE A 38 -7.30 3.27 1.26
C ILE A 38 -6.71 1.86 1.21
N ILE A 39 -6.08 1.49 0.09
CA ILE A 39 -5.48 0.17 -0.10
C ILE A 39 -4.30 -0.06 0.87
N GLU A 40 -3.43 0.93 1.02
CA GLU A 40 -2.30 0.89 1.95
C GLU A 40 -2.77 0.72 3.39
N ASN A 41 -3.80 1.47 3.81
CA ASN A 41 -4.40 1.34 5.13
C ASN A 41 -5.00 -0.06 5.36
N ALA A 42 -5.73 -0.60 4.38
CA ALA A 42 -6.32 -1.92 4.47
C ALA A 42 -5.25 -3.03 4.60
N PHE A 43 -4.17 -2.95 3.82
CA PHE A 43 -3.06 -3.91 3.95
C PHE A 43 -2.24 -3.72 5.21
N GLY A 44 -2.11 -2.48 5.72
CA GLY A 44 -1.52 -2.20 7.03
C GLY A 44 -2.28 -2.93 8.14
N LEU A 45 -3.60 -2.71 8.20
CA LEU A 45 -4.50 -3.40 9.13
C LEU A 45 -4.41 -4.92 9.05
N LEU A 46 -4.40 -5.46 7.83
CA LEU A 46 -4.29 -6.89 7.61
C LEU A 46 -2.97 -7.46 8.20
N LYS A 47 -1.83 -6.82 7.90
CA LYS A 47 -0.51 -7.24 8.39
C LYS A 47 -0.37 -7.07 9.90
N GLN A 48 -0.92 -6.00 10.46
CA GLN A 48 -0.92 -5.76 11.90
C GLN A 48 -1.70 -6.84 12.65
N ARG A 49 -2.87 -7.23 12.13
CA ARG A 49 -3.70 -8.29 12.72
C ARG A 49 -3.07 -9.67 12.55
N PHE A 50 -2.49 -9.94 11.38
CA PHE A 50 -1.82 -11.19 11.06
C PHE A 50 -0.33 -10.95 10.84
N ARG A 51 0.42 -10.69 11.94
CA ARG A 51 1.86 -10.35 11.90
C ARG A 51 2.74 -11.32 11.12
N GLN A 52 2.31 -12.58 10.98
CA GLN A 52 2.98 -13.58 10.13
C GLN A 52 3.09 -13.14 8.65
N LEU A 53 2.21 -12.26 8.17
CA LEU A 53 2.25 -11.70 6.82
C LEU A 53 3.46 -10.76 6.59
N VAL A 54 4.10 -10.26 7.65
CA VAL A 54 5.31 -9.43 7.54
C VAL A 54 6.51 -10.30 7.13
N ARG A 55 6.58 -11.54 7.61
CA ARG A 55 7.63 -12.49 7.24
C ARG A 55 7.05 -13.89 7.02
N LEU A 56 6.81 -14.20 5.75
CA LEU A 56 6.31 -15.49 5.31
C LEU A 56 7.49 -16.40 5.00
N ASP A 57 7.67 -17.45 5.81
CA ASP A 57 8.65 -18.49 5.59
C ASP A 57 7.94 -19.82 5.34
N PHE A 58 7.60 -20.07 4.08
CA PHE A 58 6.90 -21.28 3.63
C PHE A 58 7.73 -21.97 2.55
N HIS A 59 7.72 -23.31 2.57
CA HIS A 59 8.45 -24.12 1.58
C HIS A 59 7.88 -24.03 0.16
N SER A 60 6.63 -23.57 -0.01
CA SER A 60 6.01 -23.44 -1.34
C SER A 60 5.23 -22.14 -1.50
N VAL A 61 5.28 -21.58 -2.70
CA VAL A 61 4.54 -20.36 -3.08
C VAL A 61 3.02 -20.61 -3.02
N ASP A 62 2.56 -21.81 -3.37
CA ASP A 62 1.14 -22.18 -3.30
C ASP A 62 0.63 -22.15 -1.85
N THR A 63 1.38 -22.72 -0.91
CA THR A 63 1.04 -22.68 0.52
C THR A 63 1.03 -21.24 1.02
N MET A 64 2.02 -20.43 0.63
CA MET A 64 2.09 -19.02 0.99
C MET A 64 0.87 -18.24 0.46
N ALA A 65 0.48 -18.45 -0.80
CA ALA A 65 -0.69 -17.81 -1.39
C ALA A 65 -1.99 -18.19 -0.66
N LYS A 66 -2.18 -19.49 -0.37
CA LYS A 66 -3.33 -19.98 0.41
C LYS A 66 -3.38 -19.39 1.81
N PHE A 67 -2.22 -19.24 2.46
CA PHE A 67 -2.12 -18.59 3.77
C PHE A 67 -2.56 -17.11 3.70
N VAL A 68 -2.03 -16.34 2.73
CA VAL A 68 -2.41 -14.94 2.52
C VAL A 68 -3.92 -14.80 2.28
N ILE A 69 -4.50 -15.64 1.41
CA ILE A 69 -5.95 -15.63 1.12
C ILE A 69 -6.75 -15.92 2.39
N SER A 70 -6.31 -16.90 3.20
CA SER A 70 -6.97 -17.25 4.46
C SER A 70 -6.97 -16.09 5.44
N CYS A 71 -5.85 -15.36 5.57
CA CYS A 71 -5.77 -14.14 6.37
C CYS A 71 -6.77 -13.08 5.87
N CYS A 72 -6.89 -12.86 4.55
CA CYS A 72 -7.86 -11.91 4.00
C CYS A 72 -9.31 -12.31 4.33
N VAL A 73 -9.65 -13.59 4.21
CA VAL A 73 -11.00 -14.09 4.54
C VAL A 73 -11.30 -13.90 6.02
N LEU A 74 -10.37 -14.27 6.90
CA LEU A 74 -10.52 -14.10 8.36
C LEU A 74 -10.59 -12.63 8.75
N HIS A 75 -9.81 -11.76 8.11
CA HIS A 75 -9.87 -10.31 8.33
C HIS A 75 -11.26 -9.75 8.04
N ASN A 76 -11.81 -10.11 6.87
CA ASN A 76 -13.14 -9.67 6.47
C ASN A 76 -14.23 -10.20 7.42
N LEU A 77 -14.07 -11.43 7.92
CA LEU A 77 -14.97 -12.00 8.92
C LEU A 77 -14.91 -11.22 10.25
N CYS A 78 -13.72 -10.87 10.73
CA CYS A 78 -13.54 -10.05 11.92
C CYS A 78 -14.20 -8.67 11.77
N ILE A 79 -14.03 -8.02 10.60
CA ILE A 79 -14.70 -6.74 10.31
C ILE A 79 -16.22 -6.91 10.39
N TYR A 80 -16.76 -7.94 9.74
CA TYR A 80 -18.20 -8.21 9.74
C TYR A 80 -18.73 -8.48 11.15
N ALA A 81 -17.98 -9.22 11.97
CA ALA A 81 -18.30 -9.52 13.35
C ALA A 81 -18.13 -8.32 14.30
N LYS A 82 -17.62 -7.18 13.82
CA LYS A 82 -17.22 -6.01 14.63
C LYS A 82 -16.26 -6.39 15.75
N ASP A 83 -15.36 -7.33 15.46
CA ASP A 83 -14.34 -7.79 16.39
C ASP A 83 -13.37 -6.66 16.72
N PRO A 84 -13.31 -6.20 18.00
CA PRO A 84 -12.51 -5.05 18.38
C PRO A 84 -11.04 -5.33 18.08
N PHE A 85 -10.46 -4.46 17.26
CA PHE A 85 -9.04 -4.47 16.93
C PHE A 85 -8.46 -3.13 17.31
N ASP A 86 -7.30 -3.14 17.95
CA ASP A 86 -6.64 -1.92 18.36
C ASP A 86 -6.00 -1.24 17.14
N GLU A 87 -6.73 -0.30 16.55
CA GLU A 87 -6.31 0.48 15.38
C GLU A 87 -5.20 1.49 15.73
N THR A 88 -4.88 1.71 17.01
CA THR A 88 -3.87 2.70 17.44
C THR A 88 -2.43 2.32 17.05
N LEU A 89 -2.14 1.05 16.74
CA LEU A 89 -0.81 0.67 16.23
C LEU A 89 -0.61 1.06 14.75
N ILE A 90 -1.67 1.40 14.01
CA ILE A 90 -1.58 1.87 12.62
C ILE A 90 -0.87 3.22 12.57
N GLU A 91 -1.19 4.12 13.49
CA GLU A 91 -0.61 5.46 13.56
C GLU A 91 0.90 5.37 13.85
N LEU A 92 1.30 4.48 14.76
CA LEU A 92 2.71 4.25 15.11
C LEU A 92 3.55 3.68 13.95
N GLU A 93 3.03 2.69 13.21
CA GLU A 93 3.75 2.16 12.03
C GLU A 93 3.76 3.16 10.87
N ARG A 94 2.70 3.96 10.70
CA ARG A 94 2.60 4.98 9.65
C ARG A 94 3.59 6.13 9.88
N ASP A 95 3.84 6.49 11.13
CA ASP A 95 4.83 7.51 11.52
C ASP A 95 6.26 6.97 11.29
N GLU A 96 6.56 5.72 11.66
CA GLU A 96 7.87 5.11 11.42
C GLU A 96 8.20 4.94 9.93
N PHE A 97 7.23 4.58 9.08
CA PHE A 97 7.43 4.47 7.63
C PHE A 97 7.30 5.80 6.89
N GLY A 98 6.54 6.77 7.43
CA GLY A 98 6.39 8.12 6.87
C GLY A 98 7.70 8.92 6.91
N ASP A 99 8.46 8.78 7.99
CA ASP A 99 9.76 9.43 8.18
C ASP A 99 10.85 8.91 7.20
N LEU A 100 10.71 7.70 6.68
CA LEU A 100 11.62 7.13 5.68
C LEU A 100 11.39 7.64 4.25
N ILE A 101 10.26 8.32 4.00
CA ILE A 101 9.92 8.90 2.68
C ILE A 101 10.40 10.36 2.59
N GLY A 102 10.80 10.97 3.71
CA GLY A 102 11.20 12.38 3.82
C GLY A 102 12.68 12.70 3.53
N GLN A 103 13.51 11.71 3.17
CA GLN A 103 14.88 11.98 2.70
C GLN A 103 14.86 12.12 1.17
N GLU A 104 14.51 13.30 0.68
CA GLU A 104 14.87 13.73 -0.68
C GLU A 104 16.40 13.74 -0.77
N GLU A 105 16.98 12.82 -1.55
CA GLU A 105 18.36 12.99 -2.00
C GLU A 105 18.43 14.22 -2.91
N PRO A 106 19.44 15.09 -2.71
CA PRO A 106 19.57 16.33 -3.45
C PRO A 106 19.93 16.09 -4.92
N ASP A 107 19.36 16.97 -5.73
CA ASP A 107 19.55 17.17 -7.15
C ASP A 107 21.04 17.33 -7.52
N ASP A 108 21.68 16.28 -8.06
CA ASP A 108 23.02 16.37 -8.67
C ASP A 108 23.00 15.90 -10.13
N LEU A 109 22.53 16.82 -10.97
CA LEU A 109 23.11 17.26 -12.25
C LEU A 109 24.26 16.42 -12.85
N LYS A 110 23.94 15.57 -13.85
CA LYS A 110 24.53 15.57 -15.20
C LYS A 110 23.79 14.64 -16.17
#